data_AF-A0A2E3PWM9-F1
#
_entry.id   AF-A0A2E3PWM9-F1
#
_cell.length_a   1.000
_cell.length_b   1.000
_cell.length_c   1.000
_cell.angle_alpha   90.00
_cell.angle_beta   90.00
_cell.angle_gamma   90.00
#
_symmetry.space_group_name_H-M   'P 1'
#
loop_
_entity.id
_entity.type
_entity.pdbx_description
1 polymer ?
#
loop_
_entity_poly.entity_id
_entity_poly.type
_entity_poly.pdbx_seq_one_letter_code
_entity_poly.pdbx_strand_id
1 'polypeptide(L)' 'MTCAQAQDLVKRSGAIVLSTGQYTYSRFVADRRYCGHYEILRPSYAPTRDTAQCPVAYYCERVVRPRN' A
#
# COMPACT_ATOMS: atom_id res chain seq x y z
N MET A 1 -6.11 4.57 -13.82
CA MET A 1 -6.24 3.19 -13.31
C MET A 1 -7.50 3.12 -12.46
N THR A 2 -8.31 2.07 -12.58
CA THR A 2 -9.46 1.84 -11.70
C THR A 2 -9.01 1.21 -10.38
N CYS A 3 -9.87 1.23 -9.36
CA CYS A 3 -9.59 0.65 -8.05
C CYS A 3 -9.25 -0.84 -8.14
N ALA A 4 -10.05 -1.61 -8.89
CA ALA A 4 -9.80 -3.04 -9.11
C ALA A 4 -8.47 -3.29 -9.84
N GLN A 5 -8.14 -2.49 -10.86
CA GLN A 5 -6.86 -2.61 -11.57
C GLN A 5 -5.66 -2.35 -10.66
N ALA A 6 -5.76 -1.37 -9.76
CA ALA A 6 -4.70 -1.07 -8.80
C ALA A 6 -4.49 -2.25 -7.82
N GLN A 7 -5.58 -2.80 -7.28
CA GLN A 7 -5.55 -3.96 -6.39
C GLN A 7 -4.90 -5.18 -7.08
N ASP A 8 -5.32 -5.49 -8.30
CA ASP A 8 -4.79 -6.62 -9.06
C ASP A 8 -3.30 -6.45 -9.41
N LEU A 9 -2.88 -5.22 -9.74
CA LEU A 9 -1.49 -4.93 -10.01
C LEU A 9 -0.61 -5.16 -8.77
N VAL A 10 -1.04 -4.71 -7.59
CA VAL A 10 -0.31 -4.97 -6.34
C VAL A 10 -0.28 -6.47 -6.02
N LYS A 11 -1.41 -7.18 -6.15
CA LYS A 11 -1.49 -8.63 -5.91
C LYS A 11 -0.51 -9.41 -6.79
N ARG A 12 -0.38 -9.05 -8.07
CA ARG A 12 0.54 -9.71 -9.02
C ARG A 12 2.00 -9.36 -8.76
N SER A 13 2.28 -8.13 -8.38
CA SER A 13 3.65 -7.63 -8.16
C SER A 13 4.20 -7.99 -6.79
N GLY A 14 3.32 -8.18 -5.80
CA GLY A 14 3.68 -8.41 -4.42
C GLY A 14 4.06 -7.14 -3.66
N ALA A 15 5.06 -6.40 -4.14
CA ALA A 15 5.42 -5.09 -3.63
C ALA A 15 5.75 -4.14 -4.79
N ILE A 16 5.12 -2.96 -4.83
CA ILE A 16 5.26 -2.02 -5.95
C ILE A 16 5.11 -0.57 -5.47
N VAL A 17 5.77 0.37 -6.16
CA VAL A 17 5.54 1.81 -5.98
C VAL A 17 4.63 2.29 -7.10
N LEU A 18 3.54 2.97 -6.74
CA LEU A 18 2.60 3.55 -7.69
C LEU A 18 2.49 5.06 -7.46
N SER A 19 2.23 5.81 -8.54
CA SER A 19 1.81 7.20 -8.45
C SER A 19 0.42 7.26 -7.84
N THR A 20 0.25 8.09 -6.80
CA THR A 20 -1.02 8.35 -6.11
C THR A 20 -1.55 9.77 -6.38
N GLY A 21 -0.84 10.53 -7.20
CA GLY A 21 -1.17 11.89 -7.61
C GLY A 21 -0.14 12.39 -8.63
N GLN A 22 -0.21 13.68 -8.99
CA GLN A 22 0.71 14.28 -9.97
C GLN A 22 2.18 14.22 -9.51
N TYR A 23 2.41 14.32 -8.20
CA TYR A 23 3.74 14.36 -7.59
C TYR A 23 3.89 13.45 -6.37
N THR A 24 2.89 12.64 -6.07
CA THR A 24 2.89 11.75 -4.91
C THR A 24 2.98 10.31 -5.34
N TYR A 25 3.76 9.55 -4.59
CA TYR A 25 3.97 8.12 -4.80
C TYR A 25 3.78 7.41 -3.48
N SER A 26 3.35 6.16 -3.54
CA SER A 26 3.23 5.32 -2.35
C SER A 26 3.67 3.91 -2.69
N ARG A 27 4.34 3.27 -1.73
CA ARG A 27 4.67 1.85 -1.81
C ARG A 27 3.51 1.05 -1.26
N PHE A 28 3.03 0.10 -2.07
CA PHE A 28 1.98 -0.84 -1.72
C PHE A 28 2.55 -2.25 -1.63
N VAL A 29 2.06 -3.02 -0.67
CA VAL A 29 2.39 -4.44 -0.51
C VAL A 29 1.12 -5.28 -0.48
N ALA A 30 1.19 -6.47 -1.07
CA ALA A 30 0.10 -7.42 -1.14
C ALA A 30 -0.11 -8.16 0.20
N ASP A 31 0.96 -8.44 0.92
CA ASP A 31 0.91 -9.23 2.16
C ASP A 31 2.15 -9.02 3.06
N ARG A 32 2.12 -9.63 4.26
CA ARG A 32 3.07 -9.42 5.35
C ARG A 32 4.49 -9.87 5.00
N ARG A 33 4.68 -10.79 4.05
CA ARG A 33 6.01 -11.26 3.64
C ARG A 33 6.85 -10.18 2.96
N TYR A 34 6.21 -9.10 2.50
CA TYR A 34 6.86 -7.94 1.90
C TYR A 34 7.17 -6.81 2.89
N CYS A 35 6.89 -7.03 4.18
CA CYS A 35 7.25 -6.13 5.27
C CYS A 35 8.44 -6.65 6.07
N GLY A 36 9.19 -5.73 6.67
CA GLY A 36 10.31 -6.04 7.55
C GLY A 36 9.87 -6.79 8.81
N HIS A 37 10.84 -7.38 9.53
CA HIS A 37 10.55 -8.20 10.71
C HIS A 37 9.79 -7.43 11.81
N TYR A 38 10.10 -6.15 12.02
CA TYR A 38 9.48 -5.29 13.03
C TYR A 38 8.36 -4.39 12.48
N GLU A 39 7.73 -4.80 11.39
CA GLU A 39 6.64 -4.07 10.75
C GLU A 39 5.35 -4.87 10.74
N ILE A 40 4.22 -4.17 10.66
CA ILE A 40 2.89 -4.74 10.54
C ILE A 40 2.18 -4.20 9.30
N LEU A 41 1.22 -4.95 8.78
CA LEU A 41 0.37 -4.48 7.67
C LEU A 41 -0.64 -3.48 8.18
N ARG A 42 -0.78 -2.38 7.43
CA ARG A 42 -1.85 -1.41 7.58
C ARG A 42 -2.52 -1.15 6.24
N PRO A 43 -3.85 -1.02 6.18
CA PRO A 43 -4.55 -0.68 4.94
C PRO A 43 -4.01 0.61 4.34
N SER A 44 -3.76 0.61 3.04
CA SER A 44 -3.30 1.78 2.30
C SER A 44 -4.35 2.19 1.27
N TYR A 45 -4.69 3.48 1.28
CA TYR A 45 -5.70 4.06 0.41
C TYR A 45 -5.07 5.07 -0.53
N ALA A 46 -5.55 5.11 -1.76
CA ALA A 46 -5.15 6.11 -2.74
C ALA A 46 -6.30 6.43 -3.71
N PRO A 47 -6.30 7.64 -4.30
CA PRO A 47 -7.26 7.98 -5.33
C PRO A 47 -7.01 7.18 -6.60
N THR A 48 -8.09 6.71 -7.19
CA THR A 48 -8.14 6.05 -8.50
C THR A 48 -9.19 6.73 -9.37
N ARG A 49 -9.31 6.33 -10.63
CA ARG A 49 -10.22 6.99 -11.59
C ARG A 49 -11.70 6.93 -11.17
N ASP A 50 -12.09 5.85 -10.51
CA ASP A 50 -13.47 5.50 -10.16
C ASP A 50 -13.73 5.51 -8.64
N THR A 51 -12.68 5.54 -7.80
CA THR A 51 -12.83 5.59 -6.34
C THR A 51 -11.77 6.48 -5.71
N ALA A 52 -12.21 7.59 -5.09
CA ALA A 52 -11.32 8.58 -4.48
C ALA A 52 -10.56 8.05 -3.24
N GLN A 53 -11.16 7.10 -2.51
CA GLN A 53 -10.53 6.40 -1.37
C GLN A 53 -10.50 4.89 -1.64
N CYS A 54 -9.82 4.48 -2.71
CA CYS A 54 -9.70 3.05 -3.03
C CYS A 54 -8.82 2.35 -2.00
N PRO A 55 -9.23 1.23 -1.40
CA PRO A 55 -8.36 0.36 -0.61
C PRO A 55 -7.43 -0.40 -1.56
N VAL A 56 -6.34 0.24 -2.00
CA VAL A 56 -5.44 -0.31 -3.02
C VAL A 56 -4.76 -1.59 -2.53
N ALA A 57 -4.17 -1.56 -1.34
CA ALA A 57 -3.56 -2.72 -0.68
C ALA A 57 -3.13 -2.36 0.76
N TYR A 58 -1.90 -2.67 1.15
CA TYR A 58 -1.33 -2.36 2.45
C TYR A 58 -0.03 -1.55 2.35
N TYR A 59 0.35 -0.92 3.46
CA TYR A 59 1.70 -0.42 3.70
C TYR A 59 2.30 -1.11 4.94
N CYS A 60 3.62 -1.08 5.05
CA CYS A 60 4.34 -1.61 6.20
C CYS A 60 4.57 -0.50 7.21
N GLU A 61 4.01 -0.66 8.41
CA GLU A 61 4.16 0.29 9.50
C GLU A 61 5.14 -0.25 10.53
N ARG A 62 6.14 0.55 10.90
CA ARG A 62 7.08 0.18 11.95
C ARG A 62 6.40 0.18 13.31
N VAL A 63 6.54 -0.92 14.04
CA VAL A 63 6.13 -0.98 15.45
C VAL A 63 7.23 -0.35 16.29
N VAL A 64 7.06 0.92 16.68
CA VAL A 64 7.94 1.55 17.65
C VAL A 64 7.52 1.08 19.04
N ARG A 65 8.35 0.30 19.73
CA ARG A 65 8.12 0.09 21.16
C ARG A 65 8.36 1.42 21.89
N PRO A 66 7.45 1.86 22.77
CA PRO A 66 7.73 3.02 23.61
C PRO A 66 9.00 2.74 24.42
N ARG A 67 9.93 3.70 24.43
CA ARG A 67 11.08 3.68 25.35
C ARG A 67 10.52 4.01 26.73
N ASN A 68 10.62 3.04 27.65
CA ASN A 68 10.38 3.26 29.07
C ASN A 68 11.59 3.95 29.70
#